data_AF-A0A8S9FSA0-F1
#
_entry.id   AF-A0A8S9FSA0-F1
#
_cell.length_a   1.000
_cell.length_b   1.000
_cell.length_c   1.000
_cell.angle_alpha   90.00
_cell.angle_beta   90.00
_cell.angle_gamma   90.00
#
_symmetry.space_group_name_H-M   'P 1'
#
loop_
_entity.id
_entity.type
_entity.pdbx_description
1 polymer ?
#
loop_
_entity_poly.entity_id
_entity_poly.type
_entity_poly.pdbx_seq_one_letter_code
_entity_poly.pdbx_strand_id
1 'polypeptide(L)'
;MTSRRSNSRDFDRKFFVRSPDFRVKSSSQTASEGRDRPPKKAKTNGSDHRLGVPGEAAVAKPFHWQFSNSKDCPITEDLDSVAHLVGHFKPAECPLPSLRNMTEREAYVKMAVAHAKAVEANNVFAATLEKRLQDVPRSYELYEIKKVVRELKLGQKMAQDRERVNAAQLVAAEKLGNQVASLEARLRVFSDDLRRATYDPKKTMADSCLDVLVSLKEKWEKKKVATDCEARLREVVANIDLWKEVMNNNLLASDELLRLRAKEVELGSEVDGMATSDFSVGKLDLPQFSEDLPEDFFAKVPSAADDVAKCSGDRFVVKSQHF
;
A
#
# COMPACT_ATOMS: atom_id res chain seq x y z
N MET A 1 -31.81 5.60 31.91
CA MET A 1 -30.51 5.08 31.43
C MET A 1 -29.87 4.32 32.57
N THR A 2 -29.57 3.05 32.32
CA THR A 2 -29.64 1.96 33.29
C THR A 2 -28.37 1.70 34.10
N SER A 3 -28.64 1.36 35.36
CA SER A 3 -27.78 0.89 36.46
C SER A 3 -26.75 -0.19 36.09
N ARG A 4 -25.52 -0.04 36.61
CA ARG A 4 -24.46 -1.07 36.66
C ARG A 4 -24.28 -1.56 38.10
N ARG A 5 -24.70 -2.80 38.40
CA ARG A 5 -23.99 -3.75 39.28
C ARG A 5 -24.78 -5.04 39.39
N SER A 6 -24.16 -6.16 39.02
CA SER A 6 -24.53 -7.50 39.53
C SER A 6 -23.33 -8.44 39.40
N ASN A 7 -23.08 -9.15 40.49
CA ASN A 7 -22.08 -10.22 40.68
C ASN A 7 -22.46 -11.47 39.86
N SER A 8 -21.50 -12.38 39.61
CA SER A 8 -21.51 -13.76 40.13
C SER A 8 -20.70 -14.78 39.30
N ARG A 9 -19.69 -15.35 39.98
CA ARG A 9 -19.27 -16.77 40.11
C ARG A 9 -19.21 -17.71 38.88
N ASP A 10 -17.99 -18.26 38.72
CA ASP A 10 -17.61 -19.66 38.44
C ASP A 10 -18.68 -20.64 37.96
N PHE A 11 -18.44 -21.24 36.80
CA PHE A 11 -18.65 -22.68 36.56
C PHE A 11 -17.80 -23.17 35.38
N ASP A 12 -16.68 -23.82 35.71
CA ASP A 12 -15.88 -24.63 34.79
C ASP A 12 -16.51 -26.04 34.70
N ARG A 13 -17.00 -26.44 33.53
CA ARG A 13 -17.42 -27.83 33.25
C ARG A 13 -16.59 -28.39 32.10
N LYS A 14 -15.54 -29.13 32.46
CA LYS A 14 -14.80 -30.02 31.56
C LYS A 14 -15.54 -31.36 31.45
N PHE A 15 -15.88 -31.77 30.23
CA PHE A 15 -16.28 -33.14 29.95
C PHE A 15 -15.06 -33.96 29.50
N PHE A 16 -14.83 -35.05 30.24
CA PHE A 16 -13.87 -36.13 29.97
C PHE A 16 -14.41 -37.08 28.89
N VAL A 17 -13.57 -37.51 27.95
CA VAL A 17 -13.69 -38.84 27.33
C VAL A 17 -12.33 -39.52 27.32
N ARG A 18 -12.27 -40.68 28.00
CA ARG A 18 -11.15 -41.62 28.17
C ARG A 18 -10.77 -42.29 26.84
N SER A 19 -9.47 -42.45 26.60
CA SER A 19 -8.89 -43.58 25.85
C SER A 19 -8.14 -44.48 26.83
N PRO A 20 -8.16 -45.82 26.67
CA PRO A 20 -7.24 -46.69 27.40
C PRO A 20 -6.13 -47.27 26.49
N ASP A 21 -4.90 -47.12 26.98
CA ASP A 21 -3.68 -47.82 26.57
C ASP A 21 -3.70 -49.30 26.94
N PHE A 22 -3.04 -50.14 26.13
CA PHE A 22 -2.21 -51.31 26.50
C PHE A 22 -1.37 -51.67 25.25
N ARG A 23 -0.12 -52.14 25.25
CA ARG A 23 1.00 -52.31 26.20
C ARG A 23 2.13 -52.93 25.36
N VAL A 24 3.36 -52.42 25.46
CA VAL A 24 4.56 -52.96 24.78
C VAL A 24 5.57 -53.48 25.81
N LYS A 25 6.10 -54.69 25.55
CA LYS A 25 7.44 -55.30 25.86
C LYS A 25 7.26 -56.82 26.07
N SER A 26 8.12 -57.71 25.57
CA SER A 26 9.58 -57.72 25.68
C SER A 26 10.36 -58.49 24.57
N SER A 27 11.66 -58.14 24.50
CA SER A 27 12.92 -58.74 23.95
C SER A 27 13.09 -60.28 24.01
N SER A 28 14.00 -60.99 23.30
CA SER A 28 15.34 -60.71 22.69
C SER A 28 15.85 -61.88 21.77
N GLN A 29 16.88 -61.60 20.92
CA GLN A 29 17.97 -62.40 20.24
C GLN A 29 18.13 -63.94 20.54
N THR A 30 18.62 -64.87 19.68
CA THR A 30 19.75 -64.93 18.69
C THR A 30 19.68 -66.20 17.78
N ALA A 31 20.20 -66.09 16.54
CA ALA A 31 20.94 -67.07 15.69
C ALA A 31 20.53 -68.57 15.46
N SER A 32 20.30 -68.94 14.20
CA SER A 32 20.90 -70.07 13.44
C SER A 32 20.34 -70.06 11.98
N GLU A 33 21.14 -69.87 10.93
CA GLU A 33 21.98 -70.83 10.18
C GLU A 33 21.19 -71.83 9.29
N GLY A 34 21.39 -71.74 7.96
CA GLY A 34 21.28 -72.91 7.08
C GLY A 34 20.40 -72.83 5.81
N ARG A 35 21.09 -72.69 4.67
CA ARG A 35 20.87 -73.33 3.35
C ARG A 35 19.99 -72.69 2.26
N ASP A 36 20.72 -72.20 1.26
CA ASP A 36 20.73 -72.63 -0.16
C ASP A 36 19.58 -72.32 -1.14
N ARG A 37 19.90 -71.34 -2.01
CA ARG A 37 19.53 -70.97 -3.40
C ARG A 37 18.96 -72.08 -4.34
N PRO A 38 18.36 -71.76 -5.53
CA PRO A 38 18.62 -70.58 -6.38
C PRO A 38 17.43 -69.89 -7.11
N PRO A 39 17.69 -68.71 -7.74
CA PRO A 39 16.73 -67.96 -8.55
C PRO A 39 16.76 -68.39 -10.03
N LYS A 40 15.65 -68.29 -10.75
CA LYS A 40 15.62 -68.42 -12.22
C LYS A 40 15.44 -67.06 -12.91
N LYS A 41 16.32 -66.85 -13.89
CA LYS A 41 16.63 -65.62 -14.62
C LYS A 41 15.76 -65.40 -15.86
N ALA A 42 15.58 -64.13 -16.19
CA ALA A 42 15.70 -63.44 -17.49
C ALA A 42 15.25 -64.11 -18.81
N LYS A 43 14.31 -63.43 -19.48
CA LYS A 43 14.39 -62.78 -20.80
C LYS A 43 15.10 -63.53 -21.95
N THR A 44 14.32 -63.91 -22.96
CA THR A 44 14.74 -63.95 -24.37
C THR A 44 13.68 -63.29 -25.25
N ASN A 45 14.17 -62.41 -26.13
CA ASN A 45 13.41 -61.77 -27.20
C ASN A 45 13.27 -62.74 -28.38
N GLY A 46 12.26 -62.52 -29.22
CA GLY A 46 12.31 -62.84 -30.65
C GLY A 46 11.34 -63.91 -31.15
N SER A 47 10.23 -63.47 -31.75
CA SER A 47 10.01 -63.73 -33.18
C SER A 47 8.87 -62.85 -33.68
N ASP A 48 9.22 -61.88 -34.53
CA ASP A 48 8.33 -61.12 -35.37
C ASP A 48 8.07 -61.97 -36.62
N HIS A 49 6.88 -62.54 -36.74
CA HIS A 49 6.39 -63.11 -37.98
C HIS A 49 5.19 -62.30 -38.44
N ARG A 50 5.49 -61.26 -39.23
CA ARG A 50 4.59 -60.80 -40.29
C ARG A 50 4.33 -61.97 -41.24
N LEU A 51 3.20 -62.64 -41.06
CA LEU A 51 2.51 -63.36 -42.13
C LEU A 51 1.47 -62.34 -42.63
N GLY A 52 1.67 -61.65 -43.77
CA GLY A 52 1.88 -62.29 -45.06
C GLY A 52 0.54 -62.87 -45.49
N VAL A 53 -0.23 -62.06 -46.20
CA VAL A 53 -1.57 -62.36 -46.77
C VAL A 53 -1.68 -63.82 -47.19
N PRO A 54 -2.59 -64.62 -46.59
CA PRO A 54 -3.02 -65.86 -47.18
C PRO A 54 -4.06 -65.53 -48.26
N GLY A 55 -3.65 -65.72 -49.52
CA GLY A 55 -4.57 -65.75 -50.64
C GLY A 55 -5.67 -66.78 -50.38
N GLU A 56 -6.90 -66.31 -50.53
CA GLU A 56 -8.00 -66.98 -51.23
C GLU A 56 -8.08 -68.52 -51.07
N ALA A 57 -7.98 -69.00 -49.84
CA ALA A 57 -8.72 -70.19 -49.45
C ALA A 57 -10.13 -69.71 -49.16
N ALA A 58 -11.13 -70.30 -49.82
CA ALA A 58 -12.54 -70.04 -49.56
C ALA A 58 -12.82 -70.31 -48.07
N VAL A 59 -12.71 -69.26 -47.25
CA VAL A 59 -13.19 -69.24 -45.88
C VAL A 59 -14.70 -69.36 -46.03
N ALA A 60 -15.20 -70.59 -45.86
CA ALA A 60 -16.61 -70.81 -45.64
C ALA A 60 -17.03 -69.82 -44.54
N LYS A 61 -17.82 -68.83 -44.94
CA LYS A 61 -18.36 -67.76 -44.10
C LYS A 61 -18.81 -68.41 -42.79
N PRO A 62 -18.11 -68.22 -41.65
CA PRO A 62 -18.50 -68.87 -40.41
C PRO A 62 -19.78 -68.14 -39.98
N PHE A 63 -20.92 -68.77 -40.28
CA PHE A 63 -22.28 -68.28 -39.99
C PHE A 63 -22.72 -67.09 -40.86
N HIS A 64 -23.51 -67.38 -41.90
CA HIS A 64 -24.35 -66.38 -42.55
C HIS A 64 -25.69 -66.38 -41.80
N TRP A 65 -26.01 -65.31 -41.09
CA TRP A 65 -27.33 -65.10 -40.50
C TRP A 65 -28.10 -64.12 -41.38
N GLN A 66 -29.23 -64.55 -41.93
CA GLN A 66 -30.22 -63.66 -42.53
C GLN A 66 -31.33 -63.46 -41.50
N PHE A 67 -31.23 -62.40 -40.71
CA PHE A 67 -32.28 -62.02 -39.78
C PHE A 67 -33.34 -61.22 -40.53
N SER A 68 -34.55 -61.75 -40.64
CA SER A 68 -35.69 -61.06 -41.26
C SER A 68 -36.71 -60.75 -40.17
N ASN A 69 -36.85 -59.47 -39.80
CA ASN A 69 -37.86 -59.04 -38.86
C ASN A 69 -39.23 -59.17 -39.55
N SER A 70 -40.06 -60.13 -39.13
CA SER A 70 -41.39 -60.32 -39.71
C SER A 70 -42.44 -59.34 -39.15
N LYS A 71 -42.07 -58.46 -38.22
CA LYS A 71 -42.95 -57.52 -37.51
C LYS A 71 -42.19 -56.23 -37.15
N ASP A 72 -42.91 -55.10 -37.10
CA ASP A 72 -42.40 -53.77 -36.72
C ASP A 72 -42.09 -53.62 -35.21
N CYS A 73 -41.95 -54.72 -34.48
CA CYS A 73 -41.75 -54.74 -33.04
C CYS A 73 -40.31 -55.13 -32.68
N PRO A 74 -39.69 -54.53 -31.65
CA PRO A 74 -38.43 -55.00 -31.08
C PRO A 74 -38.49 -56.50 -30.73
N ILE A 75 -37.41 -57.24 -31.02
CA ILE A 75 -37.29 -58.69 -30.75
C ILE A 75 -37.62 -59.03 -29.29
N THR A 76 -37.36 -58.10 -28.38
CA THR A 76 -37.60 -58.21 -26.93
C THR A 76 -39.08 -58.28 -26.55
N GLU A 77 -39.99 -57.87 -27.42
CA GLU A 77 -41.44 -57.86 -27.17
C GLU A 77 -42.11 -59.19 -27.55
N ASP A 78 -41.48 -59.97 -28.42
CA ASP A 78 -41.96 -61.30 -28.80
C ASP A 78 -41.20 -62.40 -28.03
N LEU A 79 -41.85 -62.97 -27.02
CA LEU A 79 -41.26 -63.96 -26.13
C LEU A 79 -40.76 -65.21 -26.87
N ASP A 80 -41.43 -65.60 -27.96
CA ASP A 80 -40.99 -66.73 -28.79
C ASP A 80 -39.74 -66.37 -29.58
N SER A 81 -39.66 -65.14 -30.12
CA SER A 81 -38.47 -64.64 -30.81
C SER A 81 -37.27 -64.52 -29.87
N VAL A 82 -37.46 -64.08 -28.62
CA VAL A 82 -36.43 -64.11 -27.57
C VAL A 82 -35.99 -65.53 -27.28
N ALA A 83 -36.93 -66.48 -27.15
CA ALA A 83 -36.61 -67.88 -26.90
C ALA A 83 -35.84 -68.52 -28.07
N HIS A 84 -36.22 -68.21 -29.31
CA HIS A 84 -35.48 -68.63 -30.50
C HIS A 84 -34.06 -68.07 -30.49
N LEU A 85 -33.89 -66.78 -30.22
CA LEU A 85 -32.58 -66.14 -30.13
C LEU A 85 -31.70 -66.74 -29.02
N VAL A 86 -32.26 -66.97 -27.83
CA VAL A 86 -31.55 -67.59 -26.71
C VAL A 86 -31.15 -69.04 -27.02
N GLY A 87 -32.00 -69.78 -27.73
CA GLY A 87 -31.70 -71.14 -28.18
C GLY A 87 -30.51 -71.23 -29.13
N HIS A 88 -30.28 -70.19 -29.93
CA HIS A 88 -29.12 -70.11 -30.82
C HIS A 88 -27.78 -69.90 -30.10
N PHE A 89 -27.79 -69.41 -28.85
CA PHE A 89 -26.56 -69.26 -28.06
C PHE A 89 -26.12 -70.57 -27.39
N LYS A 90 -26.80 -71.70 -27.63
CA LYS A 90 -26.38 -73.00 -27.09
C LYS A 90 -25.17 -73.56 -27.85
N PRO A 91 -24.26 -74.27 -27.14
CA PRO A 91 -23.12 -74.94 -27.77
C PRO A 91 -23.57 -75.97 -28.81
N ALA A 92 -22.76 -76.17 -29.86
CA ALA A 92 -23.04 -77.07 -30.99
C ALA A 92 -23.32 -78.54 -30.57
N GLU A 93 -22.93 -78.92 -29.36
CA GLU A 93 -23.07 -80.27 -28.81
C GLU A 93 -24.46 -80.53 -28.17
N CYS A 94 -25.34 -79.52 -28.09
CA CYS A 94 -26.67 -79.66 -27.51
C CYS A 94 -27.76 -79.03 -28.41
N PRO A 95 -28.07 -79.63 -29.58
CA PRO A 95 -29.11 -79.12 -30.46
C PRO A 95 -30.48 -79.21 -29.77
N LEU A 96 -31.04 -78.05 -29.46
CA LEU A 96 -32.39 -77.96 -28.93
C LEU A 96 -33.39 -78.24 -30.06
N PRO A 97 -34.46 -79.03 -29.80
CA PRO A 97 -35.53 -79.21 -30.76
C PRO A 97 -36.20 -77.87 -31.09
N SER A 98 -36.88 -77.79 -32.23
CA SER A 98 -37.64 -76.58 -32.60
C SER A 98 -38.61 -76.19 -31.48
N LEU A 99 -38.73 -74.89 -31.21
CA LEU A 99 -39.57 -74.36 -30.13
C LEU A 99 -41.02 -74.88 -30.21
N ARG A 100 -41.53 -75.10 -31.42
CA ARG A 100 -42.89 -75.65 -31.66
C ARG A 100 -43.05 -77.13 -31.27
N ASN A 101 -41.94 -77.86 -31.17
CA ASN A 101 -41.91 -79.31 -30.91
C ASN A 101 -41.43 -79.63 -29.49
N MET A 102 -41.25 -78.62 -28.62
CA MET A 102 -40.84 -78.80 -27.22
C MET A 102 -42.04 -79.09 -26.32
N THR A 103 -41.99 -80.18 -25.54
CA THR A 103 -43.00 -80.51 -24.51
C THR A 103 -43.07 -79.46 -23.41
N GLU A 104 -41.93 -78.88 -23.03
CA GLU A 104 -41.80 -77.88 -21.96
C GLU A 104 -41.63 -76.45 -22.49
N ARG A 105 -42.16 -76.17 -23.70
CA ARG A 105 -42.00 -74.90 -24.42
C ARG A 105 -42.21 -73.67 -23.54
N GLU A 106 -43.29 -73.64 -22.75
CA GLU A 106 -43.62 -72.47 -21.93
C GLU A 106 -42.59 -72.22 -20.83
N ALA A 107 -42.08 -73.27 -20.18
CA ALA A 107 -41.03 -73.16 -19.18
C ALA A 107 -39.71 -72.68 -19.80
N TYR A 108 -39.39 -73.17 -21.00
CA TYR A 108 -38.23 -72.73 -21.77
C TYR A 108 -38.31 -71.25 -22.17
N VAL A 109 -39.46 -70.81 -22.69
CA VAL A 109 -39.70 -69.40 -23.05
C VAL A 109 -39.56 -68.49 -21.83
N LYS A 110 -40.14 -68.86 -20.68
CA LYS A 110 -40.00 -68.10 -19.42
C LYS A 110 -38.54 -67.98 -18.98
N MET A 111 -37.79 -69.08 -19.03
CA MET A 111 -36.35 -69.09 -18.73
C MET A 111 -35.57 -68.20 -19.72
N ALA A 112 -35.81 -68.32 -21.02
CA ALA A 112 -35.11 -67.56 -22.05
C ALA A 112 -35.34 -66.05 -21.93
N VAL A 113 -36.59 -65.65 -21.63
CA VAL A 113 -36.94 -64.25 -21.37
C VAL A 113 -36.26 -63.74 -20.10
N ALA A 114 -36.22 -64.53 -19.03
CA ALA A 114 -35.49 -64.17 -17.82
C ALA A 114 -33.99 -64.02 -18.07
N HIS A 115 -33.40 -64.91 -18.88
CA HIS A 115 -32.00 -64.82 -19.30
C HIS A 115 -31.72 -63.56 -20.12
N ALA A 116 -32.58 -63.24 -21.10
CA ALA A 116 -32.45 -62.02 -21.89
C ALA A 116 -32.52 -60.75 -21.03
N LYS A 117 -33.45 -60.68 -20.08
CA LYS A 117 -33.55 -59.57 -19.11
C LYS A 117 -32.31 -59.45 -18.22
N ALA A 118 -31.72 -60.57 -17.81
CA ALA A 118 -30.46 -60.55 -17.04
C ALA A 118 -29.29 -60.04 -17.89
N VAL A 119 -29.21 -60.42 -19.17
CA VAL A 119 -28.20 -59.90 -20.11
C VAL A 119 -28.39 -58.40 -20.37
N GLU A 120 -29.63 -57.94 -20.53
CA GLU A 120 -29.94 -56.51 -20.67
C GLU A 120 -29.47 -55.71 -19.45
N ALA A 121 -29.80 -56.17 -18.23
CA ALA A 121 -29.33 -55.53 -17.00
C ALA A 121 -27.80 -55.50 -16.89
N ASN A 122 -27.11 -56.58 -17.29
CA ASN A 122 -25.66 -56.62 -17.34
C ASN A 122 -25.08 -55.63 -18.36
N ASN A 123 -25.70 -55.48 -19.53
CA ASN A 123 -25.27 -54.51 -20.54
C ASN A 123 -25.45 -53.07 -20.06
N VAL A 124 -26.57 -52.76 -19.38
CA VAL A 124 -26.80 -51.44 -18.76
C VAL A 124 -25.75 -51.16 -17.68
N PHE A 125 -25.41 -52.15 -16.85
CA PHE A 125 -24.35 -52.03 -15.86
C PHE A 125 -22.98 -51.80 -16.52
N ALA A 126 -22.65 -52.57 -17.57
CA ALA A 126 -21.41 -52.43 -18.32
C ALA A 126 -21.28 -51.05 -18.97
N ALA A 127 -22.34 -50.56 -19.63
CA ALA A 127 -22.38 -49.21 -20.21
C ALA A 127 -22.21 -48.11 -19.15
N THR A 128 -22.79 -48.31 -17.96
CA THR A 128 -22.63 -47.37 -16.83
C THR A 128 -21.18 -47.34 -16.34
N LEU A 129 -20.54 -48.50 -16.20
CA LEU A 129 -19.13 -48.59 -15.81
C LEU A 129 -18.20 -47.97 -16.86
N GLU A 130 -18.46 -48.24 -18.15
CA GLU A 130 -17.68 -47.69 -19.25
C GLU A 130 -17.76 -46.16 -19.27
N LYS A 131 -18.97 -45.60 -19.13
CA LYS A 131 -19.16 -44.15 -19.02
C LYS A 131 -18.36 -43.56 -17.85
N ARG A 132 -18.44 -44.17 -16.66
CA ARG A 132 -17.69 -43.70 -15.48
C ARG A 132 -16.17 -43.79 -15.66
N LEU A 133 -15.67 -44.75 -16.44
CA LEU A 133 -14.26 -44.87 -16.76
C LEU A 133 -13.78 -43.80 -17.74
N GLN A 134 -14.64 -43.34 -18.66
CA GLN A 134 -14.32 -42.22 -19.55
C GLN A 134 -14.17 -40.89 -18.79
N ASP A 135 -14.88 -40.72 -17.68
CA ASP A 135 -14.80 -39.54 -16.81
C ASP A 135 -13.53 -39.52 -15.92
N VAL A 136 -12.77 -40.63 -15.86
CA VAL A 136 -11.53 -40.69 -15.08
C VAL A 136 -10.40 -40.00 -15.84
N PRO A 137 -9.75 -38.98 -15.27
CA PRO A 137 -8.64 -38.29 -15.91
C PRO A 137 -7.53 -39.25 -16.34
N ARG A 138 -7.00 -39.04 -17.54
CA ARG A 138 -5.90 -39.86 -18.06
C ARG A 138 -4.62 -39.58 -17.27
N SER A 139 -3.67 -40.52 -17.30
CA SER A 139 -2.43 -40.42 -16.51
C SER A 139 -1.59 -39.18 -16.84
N TYR A 140 -1.59 -38.72 -18.10
CA TYR A 140 -0.90 -37.49 -18.49
C TYR A 140 -1.58 -36.23 -17.91
N GLU A 141 -2.91 -36.22 -17.82
CA GLU A 141 -3.66 -35.10 -17.22
C GLU A 141 -3.35 -35.00 -15.73
N LEU A 142 -3.30 -36.13 -15.03
CA LEU A 142 -2.86 -36.18 -13.63
C LEU A 142 -1.41 -35.69 -13.46
N TYR A 143 -0.52 -36.00 -14.41
CA TYR A 143 0.86 -35.49 -14.38
C TYR A 143 0.91 -33.97 -14.58
N GLU A 144 0.16 -33.42 -15.54
CA GLU A 144 0.07 -31.97 -15.76
C GLU A 144 -0.57 -31.25 -14.57
N ILE A 145 -1.65 -31.79 -14.01
CA ILE A 145 -2.26 -31.25 -12.78
C ILE A 145 -1.23 -31.25 -11.65
N LYS A 146 -0.49 -32.34 -11.45
CA LYS A 146 0.56 -32.43 -10.43
C LYS A 146 1.69 -31.43 -10.68
N LYS A 147 2.03 -31.15 -11.94
CA LYS A 147 3.01 -30.14 -12.32
C LYS A 147 2.51 -28.74 -11.96
N VAL A 148 1.31 -28.37 -12.41
CA VAL A 148 0.68 -27.07 -12.09
C VAL A 148 0.53 -26.87 -10.59
N VAL A 149 0.12 -27.90 -9.84
CA VAL A 149 0.03 -27.83 -8.36
C VAL A 149 1.39 -27.52 -7.73
N ARG A 150 2.49 -28.08 -8.25
CA ARG A 150 3.84 -27.77 -7.75
C ARG A 150 4.25 -26.34 -8.08
N GLU A 151 3.99 -25.89 -9.30
CA GLU A 151 4.27 -24.51 -9.73
C GLU A 151 3.47 -23.49 -8.91
N LEU A 152 2.17 -23.72 -8.73
CA LEU A 152 1.31 -22.90 -7.88
C LEU A 152 1.83 -22.84 -6.44
N LYS A 153 2.25 -23.98 -5.89
CA LYS A 153 2.80 -24.05 -4.53
C LYS A 153 4.10 -23.26 -4.37
N LEU A 154 4.94 -23.22 -5.41
CA LEU A 154 6.14 -22.39 -5.43
C LEU A 154 5.77 -20.90 -5.56
N GLY A 155 4.85 -20.56 -6.47
CA GLY A 155 4.34 -19.20 -6.65
C GLY A 155 3.73 -18.62 -5.37
N GLN A 156 2.95 -19.42 -4.64
CA GLN A 156 2.38 -19.03 -3.36
C GLN A 156 3.45 -18.69 -2.31
N LYS A 157 4.53 -19.48 -2.22
CA LYS A 157 5.64 -19.18 -1.29
C LYS A 157 6.34 -17.88 -1.65
N MET A 158 6.66 -17.69 -2.93
CA MET A 158 7.28 -16.45 -3.40
C MET A 158 6.39 -15.22 -3.15
N ALA A 159 5.08 -15.35 -3.35
CA ALA A 159 4.13 -14.29 -3.06
C ALA A 159 4.10 -13.94 -1.56
N GLN A 160 4.08 -14.94 -0.68
CA GLN A 160 4.14 -14.72 0.78
C GLN A 160 5.44 -14.05 1.21
N ASP A 161 6.58 -14.47 0.66
CA ASP A 161 7.87 -13.84 1.01
C ASP A 161 7.94 -12.40 0.50
N ARG A 162 7.42 -12.13 -0.71
CA ARG A 162 7.29 -10.77 -1.23
C ARG A 162 6.38 -9.90 -0.37
N GLU A 163 5.25 -10.43 0.09
CA GLU A 163 4.32 -9.73 0.97
C GLU A 163 4.99 -9.35 2.30
N ARG A 164 5.79 -10.26 2.89
CA ARG A 164 6.58 -9.98 4.10
C ARG A 164 7.60 -8.86 3.88
N VAL A 165 8.32 -8.88 2.76
CA VAL A 165 9.28 -7.83 2.41
C VAL A 165 8.57 -6.49 2.22
N ASN A 166 7.45 -6.46 1.51
CA ASN A 166 6.65 -5.26 1.31
C ASN A 166 6.10 -4.71 2.63
N ALA A 167 5.63 -5.57 3.53
CA ALA A 167 5.16 -5.15 4.85
C ALA A 167 6.28 -4.49 5.68
N ALA A 168 7.50 -5.06 5.65
CA ALA A 168 8.66 -4.45 6.30
C ALA A 168 9.05 -3.11 5.68
N GLN A 169 8.99 -2.99 4.34
CA GLN A 169 9.22 -1.72 3.64
C GLN A 169 8.18 -0.65 3.99
N LEU A 170 6.92 -1.03 4.15
CA LEU A 170 5.84 -0.11 4.52
C LEU A 170 6.07 0.47 5.92
N VAL A 171 6.44 -0.37 6.90
CA VAL A 171 6.81 0.08 8.26
C VAL A 171 8.02 1.03 8.23
N ALA A 172 9.03 0.74 7.40
CA ALA A 172 10.19 1.61 7.24
C ALA A 172 9.80 2.97 6.61
N ALA A 173 8.93 2.96 5.59
CA ALA A 173 8.43 4.16 4.94
C ALA A 173 7.61 5.03 5.90
N GLU A 174 6.75 4.44 6.73
CA GLU A 174 6.00 5.15 7.78
C GLU A 174 6.93 5.83 8.79
N LYS A 175 7.97 5.11 9.25
CA LYS A 175 8.98 5.69 10.17
C LYS A 175 9.67 6.89 9.54
N LEU A 176 10.06 6.78 8.27
CA LEU A 176 10.69 7.88 7.54
C LEU A 176 9.73 9.05 7.34
N GLY A 177 8.46 8.79 7.02
CA GLY A 177 7.41 9.82 6.97
C GLY A 177 7.26 10.59 8.27
N ASN A 178 7.24 9.88 9.41
CA ASN A 178 7.20 10.52 10.73
C ASN A 178 8.45 11.38 11.03
N GLN A 179 9.63 10.94 10.57
CA GLN A 179 10.86 11.72 10.70
C GLN A 179 10.84 12.99 9.85
N VAL A 180 10.36 12.89 8.61
CA VAL A 180 10.20 14.05 7.70
C VAL A 180 9.22 15.06 8.30
N ALA A 181 8.05 14.63 8.76
CA ALA A 181 7.07 15.52 9.40
C ALA A 181 7.65 16.25 10.63
N SER A 182 8.46 15.55 11.44
CA SER A 182 9.16 16.15 12.59
C SER A 182 10.20 17.19 12.16
N LEU A 183 11.00 16.89 11.13
CA LEU A 183 11.98 17.82 10.59
C LEU A 183 11.33 19.05 9.96
N GLU A 184 10.24 18.88 9.22
CA GLU A 184 9.47 19.99 8.64
C GLU A 184 8.92 20.92 9.74
N ALA A 185 8.36 20.36 10.81
CA ALA A 185 7.87 21.17 11.94
C ALA A 185 9.00 21.98 12.58
N ARG A 186 10.18 21.37 12.78
CA ARG A 186 11.36 22.07 13.32
C ARG A 186 11.86 23.17 12.39
N LEU A 187 11.87 22.92 11.08
CA LEU A 187 12.32 23.89 10.08
C LEU A 187 11.38 25.10 9.99
N ARG A 188 10.06 24.89 10.15
CA ARG A 188 9.08 25.98 10.25
C ARG A 188 9.36 26.89 11.44
N VAL A 189 9.56 26.30 12.63
CA VAL A 189 9.89 27.08 13.85
C VAL A 189 11.19 27.85 13.65
N PHE A 190 12.24 27.18 13.18
CA PHE A 190 13.53 27.84 12.94
C PHE A 190 13.44 28.98 11.92
N SER A 191 12.65 28.80 10.85
CA SER A 191 12.42 29.85 9.85
C SER A 191 11.69 31.05 10.44
N ASP A 192 10.71 30.83 11.31
CA ASP A 192 9.98 31.91 11.98
C ASP A 192 10.86 32.64 13.00
N ASP A 193 11.68 31.91 13.75
CA ASP A 193 12.65 32.48 14.69
C ASP A 193 13.68 33.35 13.95
N LEU A 194 14.21 32.88 12.82
CA LEU A 194 15.13 33.66 11.99
C LEU A 194 14.49 34.94 11.45
N ARG A 195 13.22 34.85 11.01
CA ARG A 195 12.46 36.01 10.53
C ARG A 195 12.25 37.03 11.65
N ARG A 196 11.89 36.58 12.86
CA ARG A 196 11.72 37.46 14.03
C ARG A 196 13.04 38.09 14.47
N ALA A 197 14.10 37.30 14.57
CA ALA A 197 15.44 37.77 14.93
C ALA A 197 15.96 38.85 13.97
N THR A 198 15.54 38.83 12.71
CA THR A 198 15.92 39.85 11.73
C THR A 198 14.96 41.05 11.73
N TYR A 199 13.65 40.81 11.85
CA TYR A 199 12.64 41.85 11.73
C TYR A 199 12.51 42.71 12.98
N ASP A 200 12.54 42.10 14.17
CA ASP A 200 12.29 42.81 15.44
C ASP A 200 13.34 43.89 15.72
N PRO A 201 14.67 43.65 15.56
CA PRO A 201 15.67 44.71 15.74
C PRO A 201 15.52 45.85 14.73
N LYS A 202 15.22 45.53 13.45
CA LYS A 202 14.99 46.53 12.41
C LYS A 202 13.78 47.40 12.72
N LYS A 203 12.71 46.79 13.23
CA LYS A 203 11.51 47.51 13.67
C LYS A 203 11.84 48.44 14.84
N THR A 204 12.51 47.93 15.88
CA THR A 204 12.93 48.74 17.04
C THR A 204 13.78 49.94 16.63
N MET A 205 14.71 49.74 15.69
CA MET A 205 15.53 50.83 15.15
C MET A 205 14.70 51.85 14.37
N ALA A 206 13.75 51.40 13.55
CA ALA A 206 12.85 52.30 12.82
C ALA A 206 11.97 53.12 13.77
N ASP A 207 11.43 52.48 14.81
CA ASP A 207 10.63 53.14 15.86
C ASP A 207 11.48 54.20 16.58
N SER A 208 12.74 53.88 16.95
CA SER A 208 13.66 54.84 17.56
C SER A 208 14.00 56.03 16.64
N CYS A 209 14.25 55.79 15.34
CA CYS A 209 14.45 56.87 14.38
C CYS A 209 13.22 57.78 14.27
N LEU A 210 12.02 57.19 14.30
CA LEU A 210 10.77 57.95 14.25
C LEU A 210 10.62 58.86 15.47
N ASP A 211 10.93 58.38 16.66
CA ASP A 211 10.88 59.18 17.90
C ASP A 211 11.83 60.39 17.83
N VAL A 212 13.06 60.20 17.31
CA VAL A 212 14.02 61.28 17.11
C VAL A 212 13.47 62.33 16.13
N LEU A 213 12.85 61.89 15.02
CA LEU A 213 12.26 62.79 14.04
C LEU A 213 11.08 63.60 14.61
N VAL A 214 10.23 62.97 15.42
CA VAL A 214 9.11 63.62 16.09
C VAL A 214 9.63 64.68 17.06
N SER A 215 10.61 64.34 17.91
CA SER A 215 11.25 65.27 18.85
C SER A 215 11.92 66.44 18.15
N LEU A 216 12.62 66.18 17.03
CA LEU A 216 13.26 67.23 16.23
C LEU A 216 12.22 68.19 15.63
N LYS A 217 11.10 67.67 15.12
CA LYS A 217 10.00 68.48 14.61
C LYS A 217 9.44 69.40 15.70
N GLU A 218 9.16 68.89 16.89
CA GLU A 218 8.67 69.71 18.01
C GLU A 218 9.65 70.81 18.41
N LYS A 219 10.95 70.50 18.48
CA LYS A 219 12.01 71.48 18.75
C LYS A 219 12.08 72.56 17.66
N TRP A 220 11.98 72.17 16.39
CA TRP A 220 11.96 73.10 15.27
C TRP A 220 10.77 74.06 15.33
N GLU A 221 9.58 73.56 15.65
CA GLU A 221 8.39 74.40 15.85
C GLU A 221 8.59 75.42 16.98
N LYS A 222 9.14 74.99 18.13
CA LYS A 222 9.48 75.90 19.24
C LYS A 222 10.51 76.96 18.82
N LYS A 223 11.52 76.57 18.04
CA LYS A 223 12.55 77.50 17.57
C LYS A 223 12.01 78.55 16.61
N LYS A 224 11.04 78.20 15.75
CA LYS A 224 10.37 79.18 14.89
C LYS A 224 9.68 80.27 15.73
N VAL A 225 8.94 79.88 16.77
CA VAL A 225 8.28 80.83 17.68
C VAL A 225 9.29 81.71 18.41
N ALA A 226 10.36 81.10 18.94
CA ALA A 226 11.43 81.83 19.61
C ALA A 226 12.11 82.86 18.69
N THR A 227 12.38 82.48 17.43
CA THR A 227 13.02 83.36 16.45
C THR A 227 12.11 84.53 16.05
N ASP A 228 10.79 84.30 15.95
CA ASP A 228 9.80 85.36 15.71
C ASP A 228 9.74 86.36 16.88
N CYS A 229 9.71 85.87 18.13
CA CYS A 229 9.72 86.72 19.32
C CYS A 229 11.02 87.52 19.43
N GLU A 230 12.16 86.90 19.14
CA GLU A 230 13.47 87.58 19.12
C GLU A 230 13.52 88.67 18.04
N ALA A 231 12.93 88.43 16.86
CA ALA A 231 12.82 89.44 15.80
C ALA A 231 11.95 90.63 16.23
N ARG A 232 10.79 90.37 16.85
CA ARG A 232 9.90 91.40 17.41
C ARG A 232 10.58 92.22 18.52
N LEU A 233 11.38 91.57 19.38
CA LEU A 233 12.15 92.26 20.40
C LEU A 233 13.21 93.18 19.77
N ARG A 234 13.96 92.69 18.79
CA ARG A 234 14.95 93.50 18.05
C ARG A 234 14.31 94.72 17.38
N GLU A 235 13.11 94.58 16.82
CA GLU A 235 12.34 95.70 16.27
C GLU A 235 11.97 96.74 17.34
N VAL A 236 11.46 96.30 18.50
CA VAL A 236 11.11 97.20 19.61
C VAL A 236 12.35 97.94 20.14
N VAL A 237 13.49 97.26 20.27
CA VAL A 237 14.76 97.88 20.69
C VAL A 237 15.21 98.94 19.67
N ALA A 238 15.17 98.63 18.37
CA ALA A 238 15.50 99.61 17.33
C ALA A 238 14.53 100.82 17.34
N ASN A 239 13.24 100.58 17.54
CA ASN A 239 12.24 101.64 17.68
C ASN A 239 12.53 102.53 18.90
N ILE A 240 12.88 101.93 20.04
CA ILE A 240 13.28 102.67 21.25
C ILE A 240 14.47 103.57 20.96
N ASP A 241 15.50 103.06 20.28
CA ASP A 241 16.70 103.85 19.97
C ASP A 241 16.41 105.00 19.01
N LEU A 242 15.58 104.78 17.99
CA LEU A 242 15.09 105.84 17.10
C LEU A 242 14.28 106.90 17.87
N TRP A 243 13.39 106.50 18.76
CA TRP A 243 12.60 107.44 19.56
C TRP A 243 13.47 108.27 20.51
N LYS A 244 14.51 107.68 21.11
CA LYS A 244 15.50 108.43 21.89
C LYS A 244 16.19 109.50 21.03
N GLU A 245 16.55 109.18 19.79
CA GLU A 245 17.16 110.13 18.86
C GLU A 245 16.21 111.28 18.50
N VAL A 246 14.94 110.98 18.22
CA VAL A 246 13.91 111.99 17.91
C VAL A 246 13.62 112.89 19.12
N MET A 247 13.53 112.32 20.33
CA MET A 247 13.26 113.08 21.56
C MET A 247 14.38 114.04 21.95
N ASN A 248 15.64 113.74 21.60
CA ASN A 248 16.74 114.69 21.75
C ASN A 248 16.52 115.98 20.93
N ASN A 249 15.60 115.96 19.95
CA ASN A 249 15.26 117.08 19.07
C ASN A 249 13.86 117.69 19.31
N ASN A 250 12.96 117.08 20.11
CA ASN A 250 11.61 117.62 20.45
C ASN A 250 10.99 116.96 21.73
N LEU A 251 10.37 117.75 22.61
CA LEU A 251 10.05 117.40 24.02
C LEU A 251 8.73 116.63 24.28
N LEU A 252 8.05 116.07 23.28
CA LEU A 252 6.62 115.68 23.38
C LEU A 252 6.26 114.17 23.22
N ALA A 253 7.20 113.23 23.41
CA ALA A 253 6.95 111.79 23.14
C ALA A 253 7.25 110.80 24.30
N SER A 254 7.34 111.28 25.55
CA SER A 254 7.73 110.44 26.70
C SER A 254 6.81 109.25 26.99
N ASP A 255 5.50 109.40 26.76
CA ASP A 255 4.51 108.34 27.03
C ASP A 255 4.69 107.13 26.10
N GLU A 256 4.98 107.37 24.83
CA GLU A 256 5.21 106.33 23.83
C GLU A 256 6.53 105.59 24.10
N LEU A 257 7.57 106.31 24.53
CA LEU A 257 8.84 105.70 24.95
C LEU A 257 8.62 104.77 26.15
N LEU A 258 7.83 105.17 27.14
CA LEU A 258 7.51 104.34 28.30
C LEU A 258 6.73 103.09 27.91
N ARG A 259 5.77 103.21 26.97
CA ARG A 259 5.02 102.08 26.41
C ARG A 259 5.93 101.08 25.69
N LEU A 260 6.87 101.57 24.89
CA LEU A 260 7.84 100.72 24.19
C LEU A 260 8.81 100.03 25.16
N ARG A 261 9.26 100.71 26.21
CA ARG A 261 10.07 100.11 27.28
C ARG A 261 9.34 99.00 28.03
N ALA A 262 8.05 99.15 28.30
CA ALA A 262 7.26 98.08 28.89
C ALA A 262 7.19 96.85 27.96
N LYS A 263 7.01 97.08 26.65
CA LYS A 263 6.97 96.02 25.64
C LYS A 263 8.33 95.32 25.44
N GLU A 264 9.44 96.04 25.56
CA GLU A 264 10.80 95.49 25.56
C GLU A 264 10.98 94.49 26.71
N VAL A 265 10.53 94.85 27.92
CA VAL A 265 10.61 93.97 29.09
C VAL A 265 9.72 92.74 28.93
N GLU A 266 8.50 92.91 28.42
CA GLU A 266 7.57 91.82 28.15
C GLU A 266 8.15 90.82 27.14
N LEU A 267 8.57 91.30 25.96
CA LEU A 267 9.18 90.45 24.92
C LEU A 267 10.53 89.86 25.35
N GLY A 268 11.31 90.59 26.15
CA GLY A 268 12.54 90.07 26.76
C GLY A 268 12.26 88.87 27.65
N SER A 269 11.24 88.96 28.51
CA SER A 269 10.82 87.85 29.37
C SER A 269 10.30 86.65 28.56
N GLU A 270 9.61 86.91 27.45
CA GLU A 270 9.12 85.88 26.53
C GLU A 270 10.28 85.15 25.82
N VAL A 271 11.29 85.87 25.33
CA VAL A 271 12.49 85.29 24.70
C VAL A 271 13.29 84.44 25.69
N ASP A 272 13.49 84.92 26.93
CA ASP A 272 14.18 84.17 27.98
C ASP A 272 13.44 82.87 28.35
N GLY A 273 12.11 82.92 28.40
CA GLY A 273 11.27 81.73 28.63
C GLY A 273 11.30 80.72 27.48
N MET A 274 11.64 81.16 26.26
CA MET A 274 11.70 80.33 25.05
C MET A 274 13.09 79.78 24.75
N ALA A 275 14.06 79.90 25.66
CA ALA A 275 15.43 79.42 25.47
C ALA A 275 15.47 77.98 24.92
N THR A 276 15.77 77.84 23.63
CA THR A 276 15.84 76.55 22.96
C THR A 276 17.22 75.94 23.11
N SER A 277 17.29 74.67 23.48
CA SER A 277 18.54 73.90 23.51
C SER A 277 19.23 73.88 22.13
N ASP A 278 20.56 73.76 22.15
CA ASP A 278 21.43 73.73 20.98
C ASP A 278 21.10 72.55 20.03
N PHE A 279 20.90 72.85 18.75
CA PHE A 279 20.50 71.92 17.66
C PHE A 279 21.65 71.04 17.14
N SER A 280 22.80 71.05 17.79
CA SER A 280 23.95 70.25 17.38
C SER A 280 23.59 68.77 17.26
N VAL A 281 23.84 68.20 16.07
CA VAL A 281 23.57 66.79 15.72
C VAL A 281 24.19 65.81 16.72
N GLY A 282 25.34 66.16 17.32
CA GLY A 282 26.01 65.34 18.33
C GLY A 282 25.31 65.25 19.70
N LYS A 283 24.23 66.02 19.93
CA LYS A 283 23.39 65.95 21.14
C LYS A 283 22.06 65.22 20.90
N LEU A 284 21.83 64.70 19.70
CA LEU A 284 20.67 63.85 19.41
C LEU A 284 20.95 62.43 19.89
N ASP A 285 19.98 61.83 20.57
CA ASP A 285 20.02 60.44 21.00
C ASP A 285 19.81 59.51 19.78
N LEU A 286 20.78 59.50 18.88
CA LEU A 286 20.73 58.68 17.67
C LEU A 286 20.90 57.20 18.04
N PRO A 287 20.11 56.29 17.44
CA PRO A 287 20.33 54.88 17.63
C PRO A 287 21.74 54.50 17.16
N GLN A 288 22.44 53.68 17.94
CA GLN A 288 23.77 53.20 17.59
C GLN A 288 23.69 52.23 16.41
N PHE A 289 24.20 52.64 15.25
CA PHE A 289 24.41 51.76 14.11
C PHE A 289 25.68 50.95 14.39
N SER A 290 25.54 49.76 14.99
CA SER A 290 26.63 48.77 14.93
C SER A 290 26.64 48.21 13.51
N GLU A 291 27.73 48.44 12.81
CA GLU A 291 28.05 47.89 11.49
C GLU A 291 28.56 46.45 11.59
N ASP A 292 28.35 45.78 12.73
CA ASP A 292 28.66 44.36 12.90
C ASP A 292 27.57 43.52 12.22
N LEU A 293 27.61 43.50 10.89
CA LEU A 293 27.16 42.33 10.16
C LEU A 293 28.13 41.20 10.53
N PRO A 294 27.65 40.06 11.06
CA PRO A 294 28.55 38.94 11.26
C PRO A 294 28.90 38.36 9.89
N GLU A 295 30.16 38.53 9.43
CA GLU A 295 30.78 37.76 8.34
C GLU A 295 30.53 36.24 8.48
N ASP A 296 30.31 35.77 9.72
CA ASP A 296 29.97 34.39 10.06
C ASP A 296 28.62 33.91 9.50
N PHE A 297 27.75 34.81 9.02
CA PHE A 297 26.43 34.45 8.45
C PHE A 297 26.55 33.64 7.14
N PHE A 298 27.65 33.80 6.40
CA PHE A 298 27.92 33.04 5.17
C PHE A 298 28.79 31.79 5.39
N ALA A 299 29.42 31.65 6.56
CA ALA A 299 30.35 30.55 6.83
C ALA A 299 29.66 29.22 7.20
N LYS A 300 28.34 29.23 7.47
CA LYS A 300 27.62 28.08 8.04
C LYS A 300 26.49 27.56 7.17
N VAL A 301 26.78 27.34 5.89
CA VAL A 301 26.04 26.37 5.08
C VAL A 301 26.69 25.01 5.33
N PRO A 302 26.03 24.03 5.99
CA PRO A 302 26.55 22.67 6.04
C PRO A 302 26.57 22.14 4.60
N SER A 303 27.77 21.94 4.07
CA SER A 303 27.98 21.21 2.82
C SER A 303 27.36 19.83 2.96
N ALA A 304 26.25 19.57 2.26
CA ALA A 304 25.59 18.27 2.21
C ALA A 304 26.36 17.25 1.35
N ALA A 305 27.69 17.31 1.35
CA ALA A 305 28.55 16.49 0.47
C ALA A 305 29.15 15.25 1.16
N ASP A 306 29.10 15.12 2.49
CA ASP A 306 29.87 14.07 3.18
C ASP A 306 29.10 12.78 3.56
N ASP A 307 27.78 12.71 3.35
CA ASP A 307 27.00 11.49 3.67
C ASP A 307 26.60 10.63 2.46
N VAL A 308 27.08 10.95 1.24
CA VAL A 308 26.85 10.14 0.02
C VAL A 308 28.10 9.34 -0.33
N ALA A 309 28.55 8.47 0.58
CA ALA A 309 29.58 7.50 0.25
C ALA A 309 29.46 6.24 1.11
N LYS A 310 28.38 5.45 0.91
CA LYS A 310 28.32 4.01 1.25
C LYS A 310 27.03 3.36 0.74
N CYS A 311 26.88 3.26 -0.57
CA CYS A 311 26.01 2.27 -1.20
C CYS A 311 26.60 1.89 -2.56
N SER A 312 27.75 1.21 -2.54
CA SER A 312 28.28 0.51 -3.71
C SER A 312 27.95 -0.98 -3.58
N GLY A 313 27.20 -1.49 -4.56
CA GLY A 313 26.97 -2.91 -4.74
C GLY A 313 25.52 -3.25 -5.04
N ASP A 314 25.08 -3.06 -6.28
CA ASP A 314 24.78 -4.22 -7.12
C ASP A 314 24.52 -3.83 -8.58
N ARG A 315 25.22 -4.55 -9.45
CA ARG A 315 25.34 -4.35 -10.88
C ARG A 315 24.12 -4.97 -11.56
N PHE A 316 23.17 -4.14 -12.00
CA PHE A 316 22.11 -4.60 -12.90
C PHE A 316 22.69 -4.90 -14.29
N VAL A 317 22.82 -6.18 -14.61
CA VAL A 317 23.07 -6.65 -15.98
C VAL A 317 21.72 -6.70 -16.70
N VAL A 318 21.47 -5.70 -17.55
CA VAL A 318 20.36 -5.72 -18.51
C VAL A 318 20.73 -6.68 -19.64
N LYS A 319 20.05 -7.82 -19.72
CA LYS A 319 20.03 -8.65 -20.94
C LYS A 319 18.98 -8.08 -21.88
N SER A 320 19.43 -7.39 -22.92
CA SER A 320 18.60 -7.10 -24.09
C SER A 320 18.32 -8.39 -24.85
N GLN A 321 17.04 -8.77 -24.93
CA GLN A 321 16.55 -9.74 -25.91
C GLN A 321 16.09 -8.94 -27.14
N HIS A 322 16.76 -9.20 -28.26
CA HIS A 322 16.31 -8.81 -29.59
C HIS A 322 15.01 -9.57 -29.93
N PHE A 323 14.02 -8.83 -30.42
CA PHE A 323 13.12 -9.30 -31.47
C PHE A 323 13.68 -8.84 -32.82
#